data_AF-A0AAP6ZYH9-F1
#
_entry.id   AF-A0AAP6ZYH9-F1
#
_cell.length_a   1.000
_cell.length_b   1.000
_cell.length_c   1.000
_cell.angle_alpha   90.00
_cell.angle_beta   90.00
_cell.angle_gamma   90.00
#
_symmetry.space_group_name_H-M   'P 1'
#
loop_
_entity.id
_entity.type
_entity.pdbx_description
1 polymer ?
#
loop_
_entity_poly.entity_id
_entity_poly.type
_entity_poly.pdbx_seq_one_letter_code
_entity_poly.pdbx_strand_id
1 'polypeptide(L)'
;MRVCSELEKQHINNLFTTVNVEDLASNSMFNNGVLDIFPKTLTEAESKNIDFSELYKLHEYRYLVLFRDIYQKNGGSIYVRPFTTINTSNKYLSNKGIAKDEQKLIRQLSNNENQLLKIEVIEELDVIVKATIREIVLSIFYSEDMFIIGNYDLSLPVSFLTEETLIVTDNLAKEHGLYLRR
;
A
#
# COMPACT_ATOMS: atom_id res chain seq x y z
N MET A 1 -12.96 -2.02 -10.30
CA MET A 1 -11.73 -1.31 -10.65
C MET A 1 -11.64 -1.18 -12.15
N ARG A 2 -11.01 -0.13 -12.66
CA ARG A 2 -10.81 0.05 -14.10
C ARG A 2 -9.40 0.53 -14.41
N VAL A 3 -8.93 0.28 -15.62
CA VAL A 3 -7.71 0.89 -16.13
C VAL A 3 -7.94 2.41 -16.25
N CYS A 4 -6.96 3.19 -15.82
CA CYS A 4 -7.00 4.65 -15.95
C CYS A 4 -6.98 5.08 -17.41
N SER A 5 -7.66 6.18 -17.70
CA SER A 5 -7.54 6.92 -18.97
C SER A 5 -6.14 7.52 -19.11
N GLU A 6 -5.76 7.93 -20.33
CA GLU A 6 -4.47 8.58 -20.56
C GLU A 6 -4.32 9.90 -19.79
N LEU A 7 -5.41 10.65 -19.60
CA LEU A 7 -5.40 11.88 -18.80
C LEU A 7 -5.11 11.60 -17.32
N GLU A 8 -5.73 10.57 -16.75
CA GLU A 8 -5.48 10.15 -15.37
C GLU A 8 -4.04 9.64 -15.19
N LYS A 9 -3.53 8.87 -16.15
CA LYS A 9 -2.13 8.43 -16.15
C LYS A 9 -1.16 9.61 -16.21
N GLN A 10 -1.40 10.56 -17.11
CA GLN A 10 -0.58 11.77 -17.23
C GLN A 10 -0.62 12.59 -15.95
N HIS A 11 -1.79 12.78 -15.35
CA HIS A 11 -1.94 13.49 -14.09
C HIS A 11 -1.09 12.87 -12.96
N ILE A 12 -1.22 11.56 -12.73
CA ILE A 12 -0.44 10.86 -11.70
C ILE A 12 1.06 10.87 -12.02
N ASN A 13 1.45 10.66 -13.28
CA ASN A 13 2.85 10.71 -13.68
C ASN A 13 3.44 12.12 -13.55
N ASN A 14 2.66 13.18 -13.71
CA ASN A 14 3.10 14.56 -13.52
C ASN A 14 3.30 14.89 -12.03
N LEU A 15 2.42 14.39 -11.17
CA LEU A 15 2.53 14.61 -9.72
C LEU A 15 3.76 13.92 -9.13
N PHE A 16 4.04 12.70 -9.58
CA PHE A 16 5.04 11.85 -8.92
C PHE A 16 6.29 11.59 -9.76
N THR A 17 6.39 12.10 -11.00
CA THR A 17 7.52 11.91 -11.94
C THR A 17 8.05 10.48 -11.96
N THR A 18 7.45 9.61 -12.79
CA THR A 18 7.87 8.19 -13.01
C THR A 18 8.68 7.61 -11.86
N VAL A 19 8.08 7.52 -10.67
CA VAL A 19 8.77 7.12 -9.44
C VAL A 19 9.49 5.81 -9.69
N ASN A 20 10.82 5.86 -9.69
CA ASN A 20 11.64 4.68 -9.63
C ASN A 20 11.90 4.43 -8.13
N VAL A 21 11.45 3.29 -7.61
CA VAL A 21 11.44 3.00 -6.16
C VAL A 21 12.85 3.11 -5.56
N GLU A 22 13.88 2.82 -6.37
CA GLU A 22 15.29 2.91 -6.01
C GLU A 22 15.81 4.35 -5.81
N ASP A 23 15.17 5.35 -6.43
CA ASP A 23 15.60 6.76 -6.41
C ASP A 23 14.86 7.60 -5.36
N LEU A 24 13.95 7.00 -4.59
CA LEU A 24 13.09 7.73 -3.65
C LEU A 24 13.85 8.38 -2.49
N ALA A 25 14.91 7.74 -2.00
CA ALA A 25 15.69 8.24 -0.88
C ALA A 25 16.49 9.51 -1.21
N SER A 26 16.77 9.78 -2.49
CA SER A 26 17.60 10.92 -2.94
C SER A 26 16.78 12.10 -3.47
N ASN A 27 15.46 11.94 -3.63
CA ASN A 27 14.60 12.98 -4.20
C ASN A 27 14.10 13.96 -3.12
N SER A 28 14.73 15.13 -3.05
CA SER A 28 14.37 16.22 -2.11
C SER A 28 12.97 16.81 -2.28
N MET A 29 12.25 16.44 -3.34
CA MET A 29 10.88 16.90 -3.58
C MET A 29 9.85 16.26 -2.63
N PHE A 30 10.16 15.10 -2.06
CA PHE A 30 9.25 14.35 -1.22
C PHE A 30 9.67 14.38 0.24
N ASN A 31 8.68 14.43 1.11
CA ASN A 31 8.87 14.03 2.50
C ASN A 31 8.71 12.52 2.57
N ASN A 32 9.76 11.79 2.93
CA ASN A 32 9.78 10.33 2.91
C ASN A 32 9.62 9.74 4.32
N GLY A 33 9.10 8.52 4.37
CA GLY A 33 9.05 7.72 5.59
C GLY A 33 8.69 6.26 5.31
N VAL A 34 8.49 5.50 6.37
CA VAL A 34 8.04 4.11 6.33
C VAL A 34 6.84 3.99 7.27
N LEU A 35 5.71 3.58 6.72
CA LEU A 35 4.51 3.21 7.47
C LEU A 35 4.68 1.79 8.01
N ASP A 36 4.68 1.67 9.34
CA ASP A 36 5.11 0.48 10.04
C ASP A 36 4.24 0.22 11.27
N ILE A 37 4.22 -1.02 11.74
CA ILE A 37 3.64 -1.39 13.04
C ILE A 37 4.57 -1.05 14.21
N PHE A 38 5.87 -0.87 13.94
CA PHE A 38 6.86 -0.52 14.95
C PHE A 38 7.16 1.00 14.93
N PRO A 39 7.24 1.66 16.10
CA PRO A 39 7.51 3.10 16.18
C PRO A 39 8.97 3.47 15.87
N LYS A 40 9.86 2.49 15.82
CA LYS A 40 11.29 2.65 15.54
C LYS A 40 11.81 1.45 14.77
N THR A 41 12.97 1.60 14.13
CA THR A 41 13.71 0.47 13.57
C THR A 41 14.08 -0.48 14.70
N LEU A 42 13.73 -1.76 14.55
CA LEU A 42 14.11 -2.79 15.50
C LEU A 42 15.60 -3.09 15.42
N THR A 43 16.23 -3.31 16.56
CA THR A 43 17.55 -3.92 16.63
C THR A 43 17.47 -5.40 16.29
N GLU A 44 18.60 -6.01 15.91
CA GLU A 44 18.68 -7.46 15.66
C GLU A 44 18.20 -8.29 16.87
N ALA A 45 18.50 -7.84 18.09
CA ALA A 45 18.03 -8.50 19.31
C ALA A 45 16.52 -8.43 19.47
N GLU A 46 15.89 -7.30 19.10
CA GLU A 46 14.44 -7.12 19.17
C GLU A 46 13.71 -7.92 18.07
N SER A 47 14.29 -8.04 16.87
CA SER A 47 13.66 -8.75 15.75
C SER A 47 13.83 -10.28 15.80
N LYS A 48 14.83 -10.79 16.52
CA LYS A 48 15.18 -12.23 16.56
C LYS A 48 14.03 -13.17 16.93
N ASN A 49 13.08 -12.70 17.73
CA ASN A 49 11.96 -13.52 18.22
C ASN A 49 10.62 -13.21 17.53
N ILE A 50 10.64 -12.40 16.46
CA ILE A 50 9.43 -12.01 15.73
C ILE A 50 9.28 -12.93 14.53
N ASP A 51 8.12 -13.58 14.44
CA ASP A 51 7.72 -14.29 13.23
C ASP A 51 7.03 -13.31 12.28
N PHE A 52 7.82 -12.78 11.33
CA PHE A 52 7.32 -11.86 10.31
C PHE A 52 6.33 -12.54 9.34
N SER A 53 6.38 -13.87 9.19
CA SER A 53 5.59 -14.59 8.19
C SER A 53 4.09 -14.63 8.51
N GLU A 54 3.72 -14.46 9.79
CA GLU A 54 2.32 -14.44 10.23
C GLU A 54 1.90 -13.09 10.81
N LEU A 55 2.81 -12.11 10.87
CA LEU A 55 2.59 -10.82 11.53
C LEU A 55 1.40 -10.06 10.94
N TYR A 56 1.18 -10.20 9.62
CA TYR A 56 0.01 -9.64 8.94
C TYR A 56 -1.31 -10.08 9.58
N LYS A 57 -1.42 -11.30 10.11
CA LYS A 57 -2.68 -11.81 10.71
C LYS A 57 -3.12 -10.97 11.90
N LEU A 58 -2.16 -10.39 12.63
CA LEU A 58 -2.41 -9.58 13.82
C LEU A 58 -2.62 -8.10 13.49
N HIS A 59 -2.06 -7.61 12.39
CA HIS A 59 -1.95 -6.17 12.13
C HIS A 59 -2.65 -5.70 10.85
N GLU A 60 -3.08 -6.59 9.96
CA GLU A 60 -3.75 -6.25 8.70
C GLU A 60 -4.91 -5.27 8.89
N TYR A 61 -5.73 -5.47 9.93
CA TYR A 61 -6.89 -4.61 10.16
C TYR A 61 -6.51 -3.14 10.31
N ARG A 62 -5.32 -2.84 10.86
CA ARG A 62 -4.79 -1.48 11.05
C ARG A 62 -4.53 -0.78 9.72
N TYR A 63 -3.97 -1.53 8.76
CA TYR A 63 -3.77 -1.03 7.40
C TYR A 63 -5.10 -0.86 6.70
N LEU A 64 -6.03 -1.81 6.83
CA LEU A 64 -7.35 -1.69 6.21
C LEU A 64 -8.08 -0.43 6.65
N VAL A 65 -8.15 -0.14 7.96
CA VAL A 65 -8.82 1.08 8.45
C VAL A 65 -8.11 2.35 7.98
N LEU A 66 -6.77 2.39 8.02
CA LEU A 66 -6.01 3.54 7.52
C LEU A 66 -6.27 3.80 6.02
N PHE A 67 -6.23 2.76 5.19
CA PHE A 67 -6.49 2.90 3.74
C PHE A 67 -7.92 3.33 3.44
N ARG A 68 -8.91 2.89 4.25
CA ARG A 68 -10.30 3.36 4.13
C ARG A 68 -10.43 4.84 4.47
N ASP A 69 -9.76 5.32 5.51
CA ASP A 69 -9.77 6.74 5.88
C ASP A 69 -9.12 7.61 4.79
N ILE A 70 -8.00 7.15 4.23
CA ILE A 70 -7.34 7.78 3.08
C ILE A 70 -8.31 7.84 1.89
N TYR A 71 -8.99 6.73 1.59
CA TYR A 71 -9.95 6.65 0.50
C TYR A 71 -11.13 7.62 0.67
N GLN A 72 -11.67 7.73 1.89
CA GLN A 72 -12.74 8.68 2.20
C GLN A 72 -12.27 10.12 2.08
N LYS A 73 -11.07 10.45 2.61
CA LYS A 73 -10.48 11.78 2.51
C LYS A 73 -10.24 12.19 1.06
N ASN A 74 -9.91 11.25 0.18
CA ASN A 74 -9.70 11.46 -1.25
C ASN A 74 -11.01 11.41 -2.08
N GLY A 75 -12.16 11.66 -1.45
CA GLY A 75 -13.46 11.73 -2.13
C GLY A 75 -13.98 10.39 -2.68
N GLY A 76 -13.49 9.27 -2.15
CA GLY A 76 -13.93 7.93 -2.56
C GLY A 76 -13.22 7.40 -3.81
N SER A 77 -11.97 7.82 -4.07
CA SER A 77 -11.16 7.18 -5.11
C SER A 77 -9.68 7.13 -4.74
N ILE A 78 -9.00 6.06 -5.15
CA ILE A 78 -7.53 5.89 -5.02
C ILE A 78 -7.03 5.26 -6.33
N TYR A 79 -5.80 5.60 -6.73
CA TYR A 79 -5.14 4.93 -7.84
C TYR A 79 -4.19 3.86 -7.34
N VAL A 80 -4.10 2.74 -8.05
CA VAL A 80 -3.25 1.60 -7.68
C VAL A 80 -2.47 1.13 -8.90
N ARG A 81 -1.17 0.85 -8.71
CA ARG A 81 -0.32 0.18 -9.70
C ARG A 81 0.27 -1.08 -9.07
N PRO A 82 -0.28 -2.28 -9.34
CA PRO A 82 0.40 -3.52 -8.98
C PRO A 82 1.73 -3.59 -9.74
N PHE A 83 2.81 -3.99 -9.07
CA PHE A 83 4.14 -4.00 -9.70
C PHE A 83 4.90 -5.32 -9.46
N THR A 84 4.42 -6.18 -8.57
CA THR A 84 5.02 -7.49 -8.35
C THR A 84 3.96 -8.48 -7.90
N THR A 85 3.74 -9.52 -8.71
CA THR A 85 2.95 -10.69 -8.32
C THR A 85 3.84 -11.76 -7.70
N ILE A 86 3.56 -12.17 -6.46
CA ILE A 86 4.29 -13.23 -5.78
C ILE A 86 3.71 -14.61 -6.11
N ASN A 87 2.41 -14.83 -5.83
CA ASN A 87 1.73 -16.10 -6.17
C ASN A 87 0.20 -15.96 -6.12
N THR A 88 -0.49 -16.37 -7.19
CA THR A 88 -1.96 -16.30 -7.30
C THR A 88 -2.65 -17.65 -7.47
N SER A 89 -1.94 -18.75 -7.19
CA SER A 89 -2.52 -20.09 -7.22
C SER A 89 -3.59 -20.26 -6.13
N ASN A 90 -4.64 -21.04 -6.41
CA ASN A 90 -5.75 -21.24 -5.45
C ASN A 90 -5.28 -21.75 -4.09
N LYS A 91 -4.30 -22.66 -4.10
CA LYS A 91 -3.70 -23.22 -2.88
C LYS A 91 -3.01 -22.13 -2.06
N TYR A 92 -2.20 -21.30 -2.71
CA TYR A 92 -1.51 -20.20 -2.04
C TYR A 92 -2.48 -19.16 -1.48
N LEU A 93 -3.45 -18.71 -2.29
CA LEU A 93 -4.45 -17.74 -1.86
C LEU A 93 -5.28 -18.26 -0.68
N SER A 94 -5.69 -19.53 -0.72
CA SER A 94 -6.45 -20.15 0.37
C SER A 94 -5.60 -20.27 1.64
N ASN A 95 -4.31 -20.64 1.52
CA ASN A 95 -3.39 -20.69 2.66
C ASN A 95 -3.15 -19.31 3.28
N LYS A 96 -3.13 -18.25 2.46
CA LYS A 96 -3.08 -16.86 2.91
C LYS A 96 -4.45 -16.35 3.40
N GLY A 97 -5.48 -17.20 3.50
CA GLY A 97 -6.79 -16.84 4.04
C GLY A 97 -7.64 -15.92 3.16
N ILE A 98 -7.42 -15.92 1.83
CA ILE A 98 -8.23 -15.15 0.88
C ILE A 98 -9.51 -15.90 0.51
N ALA A 99 -10.66 -15.23 0.64
CA ALA A 99 -11.96 -15.81 0.34
C ALA A 99 -12.14 -16.04 -1.17
N LYS A 100 -12.93 -17.06 -1.55
CA LYS A 100 -13.02 -17.51 -2.95
C LYS A 100 -13.50 -16.43 -3.93
N ASP A 101 -14.41 -15.58 -3.46
CA ASP A 101 -14.94 -14.41 -4.17
C ASP A 101 -13.87 -13.32 -4.36
N GLU A 102 -13.02 -13.07 -3.36
CA GLU A 102 -11.89 -12.13 -3.45
C GLU A 102 -10.79 -12.60 -4.41
N GLN A 103 -10.57 -13.92 -4.54
CA GLN A 103 -9.50 -14.49 -5.38
C GLN A 103 -9.61 -14.07 -6.85
N LYS A 104 -10.83 -13.84 -7.36
CA LYS A 104 -11.03 -13.37 -8.74
C LYS A 104 -10.40 -11.98 -8.92
N LEU A 105 -10.62 -11.08 -7.97
CA LEU A 105 -10.09 -9.72 -8.00
C LEU A 105 -8.56 -9.72 -7.89
N ILE A 106 -7.97 -10.56 -7.04
CA ILE A 106 -6.50 -10.69 -6.94
C ILE A 106 -5.88 -11.14 -8.27
N ARG A 107 -6.50 -12.10 -8.97
CA ARG A 107 -6.01 -12.52 -10.29
C ARG A 107 -6.17 -11.42 -11.33
N GLN A 108 -7.25 -10.65 -11.29
CA GLN A 108 -7.41 -9.48 -12.14
C GLN A 108 -6.34 -8.43 -11.86
N LEU A 109 -6.01 -8.18 -10.59
CA LEU A 109 -4.94 -7.26 -10.19
C LEU A 109 -3.59 -7.70 -10.76
N SER A 110 -3.24 -8.98 -10.61
CA SER A 110 -2.02 -9.57 -11.17
C SER A 110 -1.98 -9.51 -12.71
N ASN A 111 -3.10 -9.77 -13.40
CA ASN A 111 -3.16 -9.66 -14.86
C ASN A 111 -3.00 -8.21 -15.36
N ASN A 112 -3.17 -7.21 -14.50
CA ASN A 112 -2.98 -5.80 -14.79
C ASN A 112 -1.67 -5.26 -14.17
N GLU A 113 -0.68 -6.12 -13.96
CA GLU A 113 0.65 -5.70 -13.47
C GLU A 113 1.21 -4.55 -14.31
N ASN A 114 1.79 -3.58 -13.62
CA ASN A 114 2.30 -2.30 -14.11
C ASN A 114 1.26 -1.34 -14.72
N GLN A 115 -0.02 -1.71 -14.79
CA GLN A 115 -1.07 -0.80 -15.20
C GLN A 115 -1.53 0.09 -14.04
N LEU A 116 -1.82 1.35 -14.34
CA LEU A 116 -2.46 2.25 -13.39
C LEU A 116 -3.98 1.99 -13.41
N LEU A 117 -4.50 1.59 -12.26
CA LEU A 117 -5.90 1.26 -12.03
C LEU A 117 -6.53 2.32 -11.13
N LYS A 118 -7.80 2.64 -11.38
CA LYS A 118 -8.61 3.45 -10.47
C LYS A 118 -9.54 2.56 -9.68
N ILE A 119 -9.52 2.76 -8.36
CA ILE A 119 -10.38 2.08 -7.39
C ILE A 119 -11.43 3.07 -6.92
N GLU A 120 -12.69 2.73 -7.18
CA GLU A 120 -13.86 3.57 -6.87
C GLU A 120 -14.84 2.84 -5.93
N VAL A 121 -14.49 1.61 -5.52
CA VAL A 121 -15.31 0.76 -4.64
C VAL A 121 -14.45 0.32 -3.45
N ILE A 122 -14.92 0.56 -2.24
CA ILE A 122 -14.15 0.36 -1.00
C ILE A 122 -13.83 -1.11 -0.75
N GLU A 123 -14.74 -2.02 -1.12
CA GLU A 123 -14.52 -3.47 -0.98
C GLU A 123 -13.39 -3.95 -1.90
N GLU A 124 -13.20 -3.32 -3.05
CA GLU A 124 -12.07 -3.64 -3.93
C GLU A 124 -10.75 -3.15 -3.34
N LEU A 125 -10.75 -1.95 -2.75
CA LEU A 125 -9.59 -1.42 -2.03
C LEU A 125 -9.17 -2.37 -0.91
N ASP A 126 -10.13 -2.84 -0.10
CA ASP A 126 -9.85 -3.77 0.99
C ASP A 126 -9.13 -5.03 0.49
N VAL A 127 -9.62 -5.64 -0.59
CA VAL A 127 -9.00 -6.85 -1.15
C VAL A 127 -7.59 -6.58 -1.66
N ILE A 128 -7.35 -5.42 -2.28
CA ILE A 128 -6.03 -5.03 -2.79
C ILE A 128 -5.07 -4.78 -1.63
N VAL A 129 -5.49 -4.07 -0.59
CA VAL A 129 -4.69 -3.83 0.61
C VAL A 129 -4.35 -5.17 1.29
N LYS A 130 -5.32 -6.07 1.46
CA LYS A 130 -5.05 -7.45 1.94
C LYS A 130 -4.01 -8.14 1.07
N ALA A 131 -4.15 -8.07 -0.26
CA ALA A 131 -3.19 -8.72 -1.17
C ALA A 131 -1.77 -8.16 -1.02
N THR A 132 -1.63 -6.86 -0.74
CA THR A 132 -0.33 -6.23 -0.48
C THR A 132 0.23 -6.60 0.90
N ILE A 133 -0.55 -6.44 1.97
CA ILE A 133 -0.13 -6.74 3.36
C ILE A 133 0.21 -8.23 3.53
N ARG A 134 -0.50 -9.13 2.83
CA ARG A 134 -0.23 -10.57 2.86
C ARG A 134 0.86 -11.02 1.90
N GLU A 135 1.52 -10.09 1.20
CA GLU A 135 2.61 -10.36 0.26
C GLU A 135 2.16 -11.32 -0.86
N ILE A 136 1.01 -11.04 -1.46
CA ILE A 136 0.45 -11.79 -2.60
C ILE A 136 0.71 -11.01 -3.90
N VAL A 137 0.34 -9.73 -3.90
CA VAL A 137 0.59 -8.77 -4.98
C VAL A 137 0.99 -7.44 -4.34
N LEU A 138 2.24 -7.03 -4.55
CA LEU A 138 2.71 -5.73 -4.10
C LEU A 138 2.26 -4.65 -5.07
N SER A 139 1.76 -3.54 -4.53
CA SER A 139 1.18 -2.44 -5.30
C SER A 139 1.64 -1.09 -4.77
N ILE A 140 1.70 -0.10 -5.66
CA ILE A 140 1.83 1.31 -5.28
C ILE A 140 0.43 1.91 -5.25
N PHE A 141 0.08 2.58 -4.15
CA PHE A 141 -1.18 3.28 -3.98
C PHE A 141 -0.91 4.78 -4.05
N TYR A 142 -1.66 5.51 -4.87
CA TYR A 142 -1.53 6.95 -5.04
C TYR A 142 -2.82 7.66 -4.61
N SER A 143 -2.67 8.71 -3.80
CA SER A 143 -3.67 9.78 -3.64
C SER A 143 -3.16 11.04 -4.35
N GLU A 144 -3.86 12.17 -4.21
CA GLU A 144 -3.46 13.44 -4.84
C GLU A 144 -2.11 13.98 -4.36
N ASP A 145 -1.71 13.65 -3.13
CA ASP A 145 -0.61 14.30 -2.41
C ASP A 145 0.39 13.33 -1.77
N MET A 146 0.18 12.01 -1.92
CA MET A 146 1.10 10.99 -1.44
C MET A 146 1.01 9.70 -2.24
N PHE A 147 2.01 8.83 -2.04
CA PHE A 147 1.90 7.43 -2.41
C PHE A 147 2.47 6.52 -1.33
N ILE A 148 1.96 5.29 -1.32
CA ILE A 148 2.32 4.21 -0.40
C ILE A 148 2.75 3.01 -1.24
N ILE A 149 3.90 2.44 -0.94
CA ILE A 149 4.46 1.31 -1.68
C ILE A 149 4.30 0.04 -0.84
N GLY A 150 3.67 -0.96 -1.43
CA GLY A 150 3.63 -2.30 -0.86
C GLY A 150 5.03 -2.90 -0.72
N ASN A 151 5.32 -3.45 0.45
CA ASN A 151 6.63 -4.00 0.77
C ASN A 151 6.47 -5.16 1.77
N TYR A 152 7.56 -5.89 1.98
CA TYR A 152 7.61 -7.00 2.92
C TYR A 152 7.54 -6.54 4.38
N ASP A 153 7.23 -7.48 5.28
CA ASP A 153 7.33 -7.29 6.73
C ASP A 153 6.47 -6.14 7.27
N LEU A 154 5.39 -5.78 6.56
CA LEU A 154 4.48 -4.67 6.89
C LEU A 154 5.17 -3.29 6.95
N SER A 155 6.35 -3.15 6.37
CA SER A 155 7.13 -1.91 6.38
C SER A 155 6.96 -1.16 5.06
N LEU A 156 5.87 -0.42 4.90
CA LEU A 156 5.47 0.18 3.61
C LEU A 156 6.14 1.55 3.42
N PRO A 157 7.04 1.74 2.44
CA PRO A 157 7.57 3.06 2.13
C PRO A 157 6.44 4.02 1.74
N VAL A 158 6.54 5.26 2.21
CA VAL A 158 5.58 6.32 1.92
C VAL A 158 6.31 7.61 1.58
N SER A 159 5.71 8.38 0.69
CA SER A 159 6.22 9.70 0.30
C SER A 159 5.08 10.68 0.16
N PHE A 160 5.33 11.91 0.59
CA PHE A 160 4.33 12.98 0.62
C PHE A 160 4.85 14.20 -0.15
N LEU A 161 3.99 14.82 -0.95
CA LEU A 161 4.28 16.07 -1.65
C LEU A 161 4.30 17.28 -0.71
N THR A 162 3.58 17.22 0.41
CA THR A 162 3.51 18.33 1.37
C THR A 162 3.74 17.86 2.81
N GLU A 163 4.27 18.74 3.64
CA GLU A 163 4.43 18.49 5.08
C GLU A 163 3.07 18.40 5.79
N GLU A 164 2.06 19.14 5.32
CA GLU A 164 0.71 19.08 5.87
C GLU A 164 0.09 17.69 5.69
N THR A 165 0.15 17.13 4.49
CA THR A 165 -0.32 15.76 4.22
C THR A 165 0.38 14.76 5.13
N LEU A 166 1.68 14.91 5.30
CA LEU A 166 2.49 14.05 6.16
C LEU A 166 2.05 14.14 7.63
N ILE A 167 1.80 15.33 8.16
CA ILE A 167 1.34 15.50 9.57
C ILE A 167 -0.02 14.86 9.75
N VAL A 168 -0.95 15.09 8.82
CA VAL A 168 -2.30 14.52 8.90
C VAL A 168 -2.26 13.00 8.82
N THR A 169 -1.50 12.44 7.88
CA THR A 169 -1.36 10.99 7.71
C THR A 169 -0.62 10.34 8.87
N ASP A 170 0.37 11.01 9.47
CA ASP A 170 1.05 10.53 10.70
C ASP A 170 0.07 10.39 11.86
N ASN A 171 -0.79 11.39 12.06
CA ASN A 171 -1.80 11.36 13.12
C ASN A 171 -2.83 10.25 12.87
N LEU A 172 -3.33 10.10 11.64
CA LEU A 172 -4.24 9.00 11.26
C LEU A 172 -3.60 7.63 11.46
N ALA A 173 -2.33 7.45 11.08
CA ALA A 173 -1.61 6.20 11.28
C ALA A 173 -1.55 5.84 12.78
N LYS A 174 -1.24 6.81 13.65
CA LYS A 174 -1.17 6.63 15.09
C LYS A 174 -2.50 6.25 15.73
N GLU A 175 -3.61 6.83 15.25
CA GLU A 175 -4.96 6.45 15.70
C GLU A 175 -5.26 4.97 15.47
N HIS A 176 -4.66 4.38 14.43
CA HIS A 176 -4.81 2.97 14.09
C HIS A 176 -3.68 2.07 14.60
N GLY A 177 -2.77 2.60 15.45
CA GLY A 177 -1.64 1.86 16.00
C GLY A 177 -0.57 1.51 14.96
N LEU A 178 -0.40 2.37 13.95
CA LEU A 178 0.70 2.40 13.00
C LEU A 178 1.56 3.64 13.24
N TYR A 179 2.76 3.66 12.66
CA TYR A 179 3.74 4.72 12.84
C TYR A 179 4.40 5.08 11.53
N LEU A 180 4.63 6.38 11.31
CA LEU A 180 5.52 6.85 10.25
C LEU A 180 6.94 7.03 10.80
N ARG A 181 7.84 6.12 10.44
CA ARG A 181 9.28 6.21 10.74
C ARG A 181 9.98 7.06 9.67
N ARG A 182 10.95 7.86 10.07
CA ARG A 182 11.77 8.70 9.17
C ARG A 182 13.24 8.50 9.46
#